data_AF-A0A6B3G3U2-F1
#
_entry.id   AF-A0A6B3G3U2-F1
#
_cell.length_a   1.000
_cell.length_b   1.000
_cell.length_c   1.000
_cell.angle_alpha   90.00
_cell.angle_beta   90.00
_cell.angle_gamma   90.00
#
_symmetry.space_group_name_H-M   'P 1'
#
loop_
_entity.id
_entity.type
_entity.pdbx_description
1 polymer ?
#
loop_
_entity_poly.entity_id
_entity_poly.type
_entity_poly.pdbx_seq_one_letter_code
_entity_poly.pdbx_strand_id
1 'polypeptide(L)' 'PRWTLSGTFRPYADRTVRVANADGVERGLGLGGELAFTVEGQEHTLQVAVEPDGSLWAVFADVTSGNSSYRFRFLRPGA' A
#
# COMPACT_ATOMS: atom_id res chain seq x y z
N PRO A 1 -10.05 0.47 16.32
CA PRO A 1 -8.98 -0.32 16.97
C PRO A 1 -8.68 -1.67 16.27
N ARG A 2 -9.69 -2.50 15.90
CA ARG A 2 -9.44 -3.86 15.36
C ARG A 2 -8.62 -3.93 14.06
N TRP A 3 -8.63 -2.86 13.26
CA TRP A 3 -7.87 -2.73 12.02
C TRP A 3 -6.60 -1.89 12.18
N THR A 4 -6.22 -1.59 13.42
CA THR A 4 -4.94 -0.97 13.77
C THR A 4 -3.99 -2.09 14.12
N LEU A 5 -3.06 -2.40 13.21
CA LEU A 5 -2.16 -3.55 13.31
C LEU A 5 -0.72 -3.06 13.34
N SER A 6 0.13 -3.78 14.07
CA SER A 6 1.58 -3.62 13.93
C SER A 6 2.02 -4.16 12.57
N GLY A 7 2.90 -3.44 11.89
CA GLY A 7 3.52 -3.87 10.65
C GLY A 7 5.03 -3.66 10.67
N THR A 8 5.75 -4.45 9.90
CA THR A 8 7.21 -4.33 9.71
C THR A 8 7.50 -3.83 8.30
N PHE A 9 8.17 -2.68 8.21
CA PHE A 9 8.64 -2.16 6.94
C PHE A 9 9.92 -2.87 6.49
N ARG A 10 9.95 -3.32 5.24
CA ARG A 10 11.07 -4.00 4.59
C ARG A 10 11.45 -3.19 3.33
N PRO A 11 12.57 -2.45 3.33
CA PRO A 11 12.91 -1.54 2.24
C PRO A 11 13.34 -2.28 0.97
N TYR A 12 13.08 -1.67 -0.18
CA TYR A 12 13.70 -2.02 -1.45
C TYR A 12 14.93 -1.13 -1.72
N ALA A 13 15.74 -1.50 -2.73
CA ALA A 13 16.76 -0.60 -3.28
C ALA A 13 16.10 0.46 -4.18
N ASP A 14 16.01 0.21 -5.49
CA ASP A 14 15.25 1.03 -6.44
C ASP A 14 14.25 0.14 -7.19
N ARG A 15 12.96 0.46 -7.09
CA ARG A 15 11.91 -0.29 -7.78
C ARG A 15 10.79 0.64 -8.24
N THR A 16 10.43 0.56 -9.51
CA THR A 16 9.29 1.27 -10.09
C THR A 16 8.35 0.28 -10.76
N VAL A 17 7.06 0.39 -10.48
CA VAL A 17 6.01 -0.41 -11.13
C VAL A 17 5.12 0.48 -11.98
N ARG A 18 4.51 -0.09 -13.03
CA ARG A 18 3.52 0.61 -13.84
C ARG A 18 2.14 0.35 -13.26
N VAL A 19 1.40 1.41 -12.98
CA VAL A 19 0.04 1.33 -12.43
C VAL A 19 -0.91 2.17 -13.27
N ALA A 20 -2.11 1.64 -13.50
CA ALA A 20 -3.19 2.39 -14.11
C ALA A 20 -3.73 3.44 -13.12
N ASN A 21 -3.72 4.70 -13.53
CA ASN A 21 -4.30 5.78 -12.72
C ASN A 21 -5.81 5.88 -12.94
N ALA A 22 -6.48 6.72 -12.15
CA ALA A 22 -7.92 6.93 -12.25
C ALA A 22 -8.37 7.42 -13.64
N ASP A 23 -7.51 8.14 -14.35
CA ASP A 23 -7.71 8.63 -15.71
C ASP A 23 -7.46 7.57 -16.80
N GLY A 24 -7.14 6.33 -16.40
CA GLY A 24 -6.85 5.21 -17.32
C GLY A 24 -5.43 5.23 -17.90
N VAL A 25 -4.60 6.23 -17.57
CA VAL A 25 -3.23 6.31 -18.06
C VAL A 25 -2.27 5.62 -17.09
N GLU A 26 -1.45 4.73 -17.63
CA GLU A 26 -0.41 4.12 -16.83
C GLU A 26 0.71 5.12 -16.51
N ARG A 27 1.15 5.13 -15.25
CA ARG A 27 2.33 5.90 -14.81
C ARG A 27 3.22 5.04 -13.93
N GLY A 28 4.49 5.43 -13.84
CA GLY A 28 5.43 4.80 -12.92
C GLY A 28 5.10 5.20 -11.48
N LEU A 29 5.05 4.21 -10.60
CA LEU A 29 4.98 4.38 -9.15
C LEU A 29 6.29 3.86 -8.56
N GLY A 30 7.06 4.76 -7.95
CA GLY A 30 8.24 4.39 -7.18
C GLY A 30 7.83 3.69 -5.89
N LEU A 31 8.39 2.51 -5.65
CA LEU A 31 8.17 1.72 -4.44
C LEU A 31 9.42 1.79 -3.57
N GLY A 32 9.25 2.13 -2.30
CA GLY A 32 10.33 2.15 -1.31
C GLY A 32 10.42 0.87 -0.49
N GLY A 33 9.41 -0.01 -0.53
CA GLY A 33 9.45 -1.29 0.18
C GLY A 33 8.10 -1.97 0.29
N GLU A 34 8.02 -2.92 1.23
CA GLU A 34 6.79 -3.58 1.67
C GLU A 34 6.54 -3.35 3.14
N LEU A 35 5.27 -3.21 3.51
CA LEU A 35 4.79 -3.29 4.88
C LEU A 35 4.17 -4.67 5.10
N ALA A 36 4.82 -5.52 5.90
CA ALA A 36 4.32 -6.84 6.27
C ALA A 36 3.53 -6.78 7.58
N PHE A 37 2.38 -7.44 7.66
CA PHE A 37 1.49 -7.45 8.83
C PHE A 37 0.64 -8.71 8.85
N THR A 38 0.01 -9.01 9.99
CA THR A 38 -0.80 -10.23 10.16
C THR A 38 -2.27 -9.90 10.39
N VAL A 39 -3.15 -10.56 9.64
CA VAL A 39 -4.61 -10.55 9.84
C VAL A 39 -5.05 -11.97 10.09
N GLU A 40 -5.70 -12.22 11.23
CA GLU A 40 -6.26 -13.54 11.57
C GLU A 40 -5.25 -14.70 11.45
N GLY A 41 -3.98 -14.44 11.80
CA GLY A 41 -2.90 -15.42 11.75
C GLY A 41 -2.23 -15.58 10.38
N GLN A 42 -2.70 -14.88 9.35
CA GLN A 42 -2.12 -14.88 8.01
C GLN A 42 -1.27 -13.63 7.76
N GLU A 43 -0.03 -13.81 7.30
CA GLU A 43 0.83 -12.69 6.87
C GLU A 43 0.34 -12.14 5.52
N HIS A 44 0.29 -10.82 5.45
CA HIS A 44 -0.01 -10.06 4.25
C HIS A 44 1.05 -8.97 4.07
N THR A 45 1.24 -8.52 2.84
CA THR A 45 2.13 -7.40 2.52
C THR A 45 1.40 -6.34 1.71
N LEU A 46 1.73 -5.07 1.96
CA LEU A 46 1.39 -3.96 1.08
C LEU A 46 2.69 -3.38 0.51
N GLN A 47 2.75 -3.22 -0.81
CA GLN A 47 3.80 -2.44 -1.44
C GLN A 47 3.54 -0.95 -1.19
N VAL A 48 4.57 -0.23 -0.78
CA VAL A 48 4.46 1.18 -0.38
C VAL A 48 5.46 2.05 -1.12
N ALA A 49 5.05 3.27 -1.43
CA ALA A 49 5.97 4.36 -1.71
C ALA A 49 6.50 4.94 -0.40
N VAL A 50 7.72 5.47 -0.43
CA VAL A 50 8.27 6.34 0.61
C VAL A 50 8.25 7.75 0.06
N GLU A 51 7.52 8.64 0.71
CA GLU A 51 7.43 10.05 0.32
C GLU A 51 8.70 10.82 0.74
N PRO A 52 8.94 12.04 0.20
CA PRO A 52 10.14 12.81 0.51
C PRO A 52 10.37 13.10 2.00
N ASP A 53 9.29 13.11 2.81
CA ASP A 53 9.35 13.29 4.26
C ASP A 53 9.58 11.98 5.04
N GLY A 54 9.76 10.86 4.34
CA GLY A 54 9.93 9.53 4.91
C GLY A 54 8.62 8.83 5.27
N SER A 55 7.46 9.47 5.06
CA SER A 55 6.17 8.84 5.32
C SER A 55 5.86 7.75 4.30
N LEU A 56 5.10 6.74 4.72
CA LEU A 56 4.69 5.64 3.85
C LEU A 56 3.34 5.92 3.21
N TRP A 57 3.20 5.56 1.93
CA TRP A 57 1.95 5.63 1.21
C TRP A 57 1.67 4.32 0.47
N ALA A 58 0.57 3.67 0.82
CA ALA A 58 0.08 2.47 0.17
C ALA A 58 -1.17 2.76 -0.66
N VAL A 59 -1.23 2.15 -1.84
CA VAL A 59 -2.47 1.97 -2.61
C VAL A 59 -2.81 0.49 -2.52
N PHE A 60 -4.00 0.16 -2.02
CA PHE A 60 -4.37 -1.24 -1.80
C PHE A 60 -5.83 -1.52 -2.17
N ALA A 61 -6.11 -2.80 -2.36
CA ALA A 61 -7.45 -3.34 -2.56
C ALA A 61 -7.64 -4.58 -1.68
N ASP A 62 -8.89 -4.90 -1.40
CA ASP A 62 -9.32 -6.06 -0.63
C ASP A 62 -10.72 -6.50 -1.08
N VAL A 63 -11.32 -7.44 -0.35
CA VAL A 63 -12.65 -8.00 -0.67
C VAL A 63 -13.78 -6.97 -0.72
N THR A 64 -13.60 -5.77 -0.14
CA THR A 64 -14.57 -4.68 -0.22
C THR A 64 -14.44 -3.84 -1.49
N SER A 65 -13.30 -3.88 -2.17
CA SER A 65 -12.98 -3.00 -3.30
C SER A 65 -13.85 -3.27 -4.52
N GLY A 66 -14.50 -2.22 -5.03
CA GLY A 66 -15.45 -2.32 -6.15
C GLY A 66 -16.81 -2.91 -5.78
N ASN A 67 -17.00 -3.28 -4.51
CA ASN A 67 -18.27 -3.76 -3.98
C ASN A 67 -18.87 -2.71 -3.03
N SER A 68 -18.35 -2.63 -1.80
CA SER A 68 -18.78 -1.67 -0.79
C SER A 68 -17.80 -0.51 -0.60
N SER A 69 -16.62 -0.56 -1.24
CA SER A 69 -15.66 0.54 -1.30
C SER A 69 -15.21 0.82 -2.74
N TYR A 70 -14.50 1.93 -2.96
CA TYR A 70 -13.89 2.21 -4.27
C TYR A 70 -12.88 1.11 -4.65
N ARG A 71 -12.59 0.95 -5.94
CA ARG A 71 -11.76 -0.14 -6.47
C ARG A 71 -10.33 -0.22 -5.93
N PHE A 72 -9.86 0.84 -5.28
CA PHE A 72 -8.65 0.88 -4.46
C PHE A 72 -8.82 1.94 -3.37
N ARG A 73 -7.96 1.90 -2.36
CA ARG A 73 -7.91 2.88 -1.26
C ARG A 73 -6.48 3.27 -0.95
N PHE A 74 -6.34 4.38 -0.24
CA PHE A 74 -5.06 4.89 0.22
C PHE A 74 -4.89 4.64 1.71
N LEU A 75 -3.66 4.32 2.12
CA LEU A 75 -3.26 4.20 3.51
C LEU A 75 -1.96 4.97 3.75
N ARG A 76 -1.95 5.79 4.81
CA ARG A 76 -0.75 6.47 5.33
C ARG A 76 -0.51 6.01 6.77
N PRO A 77 0.35 4.99 6.98
CA PRO A 77 0.66 4.49 8.33
C PRO A 77 1.35 5.55 9.19
N GLY A 78 0.91 5.73 10.43
CA GLY A 78 1.58 6.58 11.42
C GLY A 78 1.49 8.10 11.17
N ALA A 79 0.71 8.53 10.16
CA ALA A 79 0.35 9.92 9.93
C ALA A 79 -0.78 10.40 10.87
#